data_AF-A0A935MYM3-F1
#
_entry.id   AF-A0A935MYM3-F1
#
_cell.length_a   1.000
_cell.length_b   1.000
_cell.length_c   1.000
_cell.angle_alpha   90.00
_cell.angle_beta   90.00
_cell.angle_gamma   90.00
#
_symmetry.space_group_name_H-M   'P 1'
#
loop_
_entity.id
_entity.type
_entity.pdbx_description
1 polymer ?
#
loop_
_entity_poly.entity_id
_entity_poly.type
_entity_poly.pdbx_seq_one_letter_code
_entity_poly.pdbx_strand_id
1 'polypeptide(L)' 'MHWYYQDKQIAKIPFSINANDWQAHASKILTKTRLGRWRVSAMDQSGNILSEQFFLVSNRT' A
#
# COMPACT_ATOMS: atom_id res chain seq x y z
N MET A 1 4.39 3.39 4.16
CA MET A 1 3.59 2.53 3.27
C MET A 1 3.82 2.91 1.82
N HIS A 2 4.20 1.93 1.01
CA HIS A 2 4.42 2.10 -0.42
C HIS A 2 3.26 1.48 -1.19
N TRP A 3 2.67 2.24 -2.11
CA TRP A 3 1.55 1.80 -2.94
C TRP A 3 2.03 1.54 -4.35
N TYR A 4 1.67 0.37 -4.88
CA TYR A 4 2.00 -0.06 -6.22
C TYR A 4 0.73 -0.35 -7.02
N TYR A 5 0.71 0.11 -8.26
CA TYR A 5 -0.31 -0.21 -9.25
C TYR A 5 0.40 -0.81 -10.46
N GLN A 6 0.01 -2.03 -10.85
CA GLN A 6 0.69 -2.79 -11.91
C GLN A 6 2.21 -2.83 -11.70
N ASP A 7 2.62 -3.17 -10.48
CA ASP A 7 4.02 -3.27 -10.04
C ASP A 7 4.84 -1.97 -10.05
N LYS A 8 4.24 -0.85 -10.50
CA LYS A 8 4.85 0.47 -10.45
C LYS A 8 4.49 1.19 -9.15
N GLN A 9 5.49 1.71 -8.42
CA GLN A 9 5.24 2.52 -7.23
C GLN A 9 4.58 3.85 -7.65
N ILE A 10 3.44 4.17 -7.04
CA ILE A 10 2.68 5.39 -7.33
C ILE A 10 2.46 6.29 -6.12
N ALA A 11 2.73 5.81 -4.90
CA ALA A 11 2.75 6.64 -3.71
C ALA A 11 3.67 6.06 -2.64
N LYS A 12 4.27 6.95 -1.84
CA LYS A 12 5.01 6.64 -0.63
C LYS A 12 4.50 7.53 0.49
N ILE A 13 3.96 6.91 1.52
CA ILE A 13 3.45 7.58 2.71
C ILE A 13 4.41 7.27 3.85
N PRO A 14 5.15 8.25 4.40
CA PRO A 14 6.00 8.02 5.54
C PRO A 14 5.13 7.69 6.77
N PHE A 15 5.60 6.77 7.60
CA PHE A 15 5.05 6.51 8.93
C PHE A 15 6.18 6.09 9.85
N SER A 16 6.02 6.35 11.14
CA SER A 16 7.01 6.00 12.16
C SER A 16 6.46 4.88 13.03
N ILE A 17 7.36 3.95 13.40
CA ILE A 17 7.05 2.84 14.30
C ILE A 17 7.63 3.22 15.66
N ASN A 18 6.76 3.60 16.59
CA ASN A 18 7.15 4.26 17.83
C ASN A 18 7.04 3.33 19.05
N ALA A 19 6.59 2.09 18.86
CA ALA A 19 6.33 1.11 19.91
C ALA A 19 6.31 -0.31 19.33
N ASN A 20 6.40 -1.32 20.21
CA ASN A 20 6.28 -2.74 19.84
C ASN A 20 4.92 -3.06 19.19
N ASP A 21 3.85 -2.51 19.76
CA ASP A 21 2.52 -2.56 19.17
C ASP A 21 2.23 -1.22 18.48
N TRP A 22 2.03 -1.26 17.17
CA TRP A 22 1.77 -0.08 16.37
C TRP A 22 0.66 -0.34 15.37
N GLN A 23 -0.05 0.72 15.01
CA GLN A 23 -1.03 0.71 13.94
C GLN A 23 -0.75 1.90 13.03
N ALA A 24 -0.80 1.66 11.73
CA ALA A 24 -0.79 2.73 10.74
C ALA A 24 -1.97 2.53 9.79
N HIS A 25 -2.58 3.65 9.39
CA HIS A 25 -3.71 3.68 8.48
C HIS A 25 -3.32 4.39 7.20
N ALA A 26 -3.67 3.82 6.06
CA ALA A 26 -3.58 4.51 4.78
C ALA A 26 -4.79 4.14 3.92
N SER A 27 -5.34 5.12 3.24
CA SER A 27 -6.42 4.96 2.30
C SER A 27 -6.03 5.56 0.95
N LYS A 28 -6.63 5.03 -0.12
CA LYS A 28 -6.41 5.54 -1.46
C LYS A 28 -7.69 5.43 -2.28
N ILE A 29 -8.10 6.55 -2.87
CA ILE A 29 -9.21 6.57 -3.82
C ILE A 29 -8.73 5.93 -5.12
N LEU A 30 -9.47 4.91 -5.57
CA LEU A 30 -9.21 4.19 -6.81
C LEU A 30 -10.18 4.69 -7.87
N THR A 31 -9.64 5.31 -8.92
CA THR A 31 -10.43 5.78 -10.05
C THR A 31 -10.77 4.63 -10.99
N LYS A 32 -11.84 4.77 -11.80
CA LYS A 32 -12.23 3.78 -12.83
C LYS A 32 -11.12 3.45 -13.84
N THR A 33 -10.10 4.30 -13.94
CA THR A 33 -8.92 4.12 -14.80
C THR A 33 -7.80 3.29 -14.17
N ARG A 34 -7.93 2.89 -12.90
CA ARG A 34 -6.89 2.14 -12.18
C ARG A 34 -7.40 0.78 -11.68
N LEU A 35 -7.99 0.04 -12.62
CA LEU A 35 -8.39 -1.34 -12.45
C LEU A 35 -7.17 -2.26 -12.64
N GLY A 36 -7.14 -3.36 -11.92
CA GLY A 36 -6.06 -4.36 -11.98
C GLY A 36 -5.37 -4.56 -10.64
N ARG A 37 -4.13 -5.04 -10.70
CA ARG A 37 -3.38 -5.49 -9.53
C ARG A 37 -2.84 -4.32 -8.72
N TRP A 38 -3.03 -4.42 -7.42
CA TRP A 38 -2.51 -3.51 -6.43
C TRP A 38 -1.70 -4.26 -5.39
N ARG A 39 -0.66 -3.57 -4.91
CA ARG A 39 0.13 -4.01 -3.75
C ARG A 39 0.34 -2.82 -2.83
N VAL A 40 0.21 -3.05 -1.53
CA VAL A 40 0.60 -2.11 -0.49
C VAL A 40 1.61 -2.80 0.40
N SER A 41 2.79 -2.19 0.55
CA SER A 41 3.84 -2.71 1.42
C SER A 41 4.04 -1.73 2.58
N ALA A 42 3.92 -2.23 3.82
CA ALA A 42 4.38 -1.54 5.02
C ALA A 42 5.88 -1.86 5.18
N MET A 43 6.69 -0.81 5.32
CA MET A 43 8.14 -0.95 5.44
C MET A 43 8.64 -0.12 6.61
N ASP A 44 9.65 -0.62 7.32
CA ASP A 44 10.36 0.17 8.33
C ASP A 44 11.27 1.25 7.69
N GLN A 45 11.97 2.01 8.53
CA GLN A 45 12.86 3.08 8.08
C GLN A 45 14.10 2.55 7.33
N SER A 46 14.48 1.30 7.56
CA SER A 46 15.59 0.60 6.89
C SER A 46 15.18 0.00 5.54
N GLY A 47 13.88 0.04 5.21
CA GLY A 47 13.33 -0.53 3.97
C GLY A 47 12.93 -2.00 4.09
N ASN A 48 12.95 -2.58 5.28
CA ASN A 48 12.48 -3.95 5.49
C ASN A 48 10.97 -4.00 5.38
N ILE A 49 10.45 -5.00 4.67
CA ILE A 49 9.02 -5.22 4.54
C ILE A 49 8.49 -5.86 5.83
N LEU A 50 7.54 -5.18 6.47
CA LEU A 50 6.87 -5.66 7.68
C LEU A 50 5.56 -6.39 7.35
N SER A 51 4.90 -5.98 6.26
CA SER A 51 3.66 -6.58 5.79
C SER A 51 3.40 -6.19 4.33
N GLU A 52 2.76 -7.08 3.57
CA GLU A 52 2.27 -6.78 2.22
C GLU A 52 0.83 -7.23 2.06
N GLN A 53 0.04 -6.41 1.38
CA GLN A 53 -1.33 -6.72 1.01
C GLN A 53 -1.49 -6.59 -0.50
N PHE A 54 -2.07 -7.62 -1.11
CA PHE A 54 -2.36 -7.69 -2.53
C PHE A 54 -3.87 -7.70 -2.75
N PHE A 55 -4.33 -6.95 -3.74
CA PHE A 55 -5.74 -6.96 -4.10
C PHE A 55 -5.94 -6.65 -5.59
N LEU A 56 -7.03 -7.19 -6.14
CA LEU A 56 -7.46 -6.96 -7.52
C LEU A 56 -8.65 -6.01 -7.50
N VAL A 57 -8.58 -4.95 -8.29
CA VAL A 57 -9.66 -3.96 -8.41
C VAL A 57 -10.28 -4.12 -9.77
N SER A 58 -11.56 -4.49 -9.80
CA SER A 58 -12.35 -4.66 -11.01
C SER A 58 -13.58 -3.76 -10.96
N ASN A 59 -14.20 -3.54 -12.12
CA ASN A 59 -15.54 -2.97 -12.14
C ASN A 59 -16.51 -3.96 -11.48
N ARG A 60 -17.53 -3.44 -10.79
CA ARG A 60 -18.72 -4.24 -10.48
C ARG A 60 -19.43 -4.53 -11.80
N THR A 61 -19.40 -5.79 -12.22
CA THR A 61 -20.30 -6.36 -13.24
C THR A 61 -21.72 -6.40 -12.72
#